data_AF-A0A1F8R0M2-F1
#
_entry.id   AF-A0A1F8R0M2-F1
#
_cell.length_a   1.000
_cell.length_b   1.000
_cell.length_c   1.000
_cell.angle_alpha   90.00
_cell.angle_beta   90.00
_cell.angle_gamma   90.00
#
_symmetry.space_group_name_H-M   'P 1'
#
loop_
_entity.id
_entity.type
_entity.pdbx_description
1 polymer ?
#
loop_
_entity_poly.entity_id
_entity_poly.type
_entity_poly.pdbx_seq_one_letter_code
_entity_poly.pdbx_strand_id
1 'polypeptide(L)'
;MRRYVIIGTGVAGFSAAEAIRELDASCRIDMVGDEPHGYYSRPGLAYYLTGELNEAQLYPVGENDFRRLGINRLTAHARSIDAQSHRLGLHDGSSLAFDRLLIATGSLASPLRATGCDAEGVIKLDSLNDARKIIRLAGRARRAVVVGGGITALEIVEGLTARGVKTHYFLRGDRYWSNVLDETESRIVEHRLKEEGVTIHYHTELEEIIVERGRVVAVCTVDQRKIPCEILAVAIGVQPRKKLAEASNIRTERGILVDETLQTSQADVFAAGDVAQVIDPVTGETTLNTLWAPARQQGTVAGKNMAGVTTSYHQQPPLNVTRLASLTTTIVGRVGRGDDLDLHGIARGDSETWRRLPDAFAAQEDFDVNRLRLLVGRQTLLGAIVMGNQTLSRPLHHLVSRNIDITPIRSQLLLPNAPVADIIASFWTEYRTREALCKAETVNSGWR
;
A
#
# COMPACT_ATOMS: atom_id res chain seq x y z
N MET A 1 -23.83 -20.63 -18.25
CA MET A 1 -22.52 -20.36 -17.64
C MET A 1 -22.39 -18.85 -17.47
N ARG A 2 -22.23 -18.38 -16.24
CA ARG A 2 -22.07 -16.96 -15.94
C ARG A 2 -20.67 -16.47 -16.34
N ARG A 3 -20.57 -15.23 -16.81
CA ARG A 3 -19.36 -14.57 -17.31
C ARG A 3 -18.93 -13.47 -16.36
N TYR A 4 -17.75 -13.64 -15.77
CA TYR A 4 -17.13 -12.65 -14.91
C TYR A 4 -15.98 -12.01 -15.66
N VAL A 5 -15.96 -10.68 -15.71
CA VAL A 5 -14.84 -9.92 -16.30
C VAL A 5 -14.15 -9.13 -15.19
N ILE A 6 -12.84 -9.29 -15.07
CA ILE A 6 -12.01 -8.62 -14.07
C ILE A 6 -10.99 -7.75 -14.80
N ILE A 7 -11.02 -6.43 -14.58
CA ILE A 7 -10.08 -5.47 -15.14
C ILE A 7 -8.98 -5.21 -14.11
N GLY A 8 -7.80 -5.77 -14.34
CA GLY A 8 -6.64 -5.64 -13.48
C GLY A 8 -6.13 -7.00 -13.00
N THR A 9 -4.82 -7.23 -13.18
CA THR A 9 -4.18 -8.50 -12.87
C THR A 9 -3.46 -8.54 -11.51
N GLY A 10 -3.64 -7.50 -10.69
CA GLY A 10 -3.06 -7.38 -9.35
C GLY A 10 -3.79 -8.20 -8.27
N VAL A 11 -3.41 -7.98 -7.02
CA VAL A 11 -3.90 -8.76 -5.85
C VAL A 11 -5.42 -8.72 -5.70
N ALA A 12 -6.06 -7.57 -5.91
CA ALA A 12 -7.51 -7.45 -5.81
C ALA A 12 -8.22 -8.29 -6.88
N GLY A 13 -7.75 -8.21 -8.14
CA GLY A 13 -8.33 -8.97 -9.25
C GLY A 13 -8.11 -10.48 -9.09
N PHE A 14 -6.90 -10.90 -8.70
CA PHE A 14 -6.61 -12.32 -8.48
C PHE A 14 -7.45 -12.92 -7.34
N SER A 15 -7.54 -12.23 -6.20
CA SER A 15 -8.33 -12.71 -5.06
C SER A 15 -9.84 -12.69 -5.30
N ALA A 16 -10.33 -11.82 -6.20
CA ALA A 16 -11.71 -11.91 -6.67
C ALA A 16 -11.93 -13.16 -7.54
N ALA A 17 -10.99 -13.47 -8.44
CA ALA A 17 -11.07 -14.67 -9.26
C ALA A 17 -11.05 -15.96 -8.43
N GLU A 18 -10.22 -16.03 -7.38
CA GLU A 18 -10.22 -17.13 -6.41
C GLU A 18 -11.60 -17.30 -5.76
N ALA A 19 -12.14 -16.22 -5.18
CA ALA A 19 -13.43 -16.25 -4.50
C ALA A 19 -14.60 -16.60 -5.44
N ILE A 20 -14.59 -16.09 -6.68
CA ILE A 20 -15.59 -16.44 -7.69
C ILE A 20 -15.51 -17.93 -8.02
N ARG A 21 -14.31 -18.48 -8.27
CA ARG A 21 -14.15 -19.88 -8.63
C ARG A 21 -14.57 -20.83 -7.51
N GLU A 22 -14.33 -20.45 -6.26
CA GLU A 22 -14.78 -21.22 -5.08
C GLU A 22 -16.32 -21.33 -5.00
N LEU A 23 -17.04 -20.28 -5.42
CA LEU A 23 -18.51 -20.19 -5.29
C LEU A 23 -19.26 -20.57 -6.57
N ASP A 24 -18.65 -20.39 -7.74
CA ASP A 24 -19.20 -20.73 -9.05
C ASP A 24 -18.17 -21.52 -9.86
N ALA A 25 -18.07 -22.81 -9.57
CA ALA A 25 -17.10 -23.72 -10.20
C ALA A 25 -17.27 -23.82 -11.72
N SER A 26 -18.45 -23.52 -12.26
CA SER A 26 -18.78 -23.67 -13.69
C SER A 26 -18.56 -22.41 -14.51
N CYS A 27 -18.18 -21.29 -13.89
CA CYS A 27 -18.14 -19.99 -14.55
C CYS A 27 -17.00 -19.83 -15.55
N ARG A 28 -17.15 -18.78 -16.38
CA ARG A 28 -16.07 -18.21 -17.17
C ARG A 28 -15.54 -16.95 -16.49
N ILE A 29 -14.22 -16.88 -16.31
CA ILE A 29 -13.52 -15.71 -15.76
C ILE A 29 -12.54 -15.21 -16.81
N ASP A 30 -12.77 -14.01 -17.35
CA ASP A 30 -11.83 -13.29 -18.21
C ASP A 30 -11.14 -12.20 -17.39
N MET A 31 -9.81 -12.22 -17.33
CA MET A 31 -9.01 -11.29 -16.55
C MET A 31 -8.15 -10.46 -17.50
N VAL A 32 -8.45 -9.17 -17.59
CA VAL A 32 -7.88 -8.23 -18.56
C VAL A 32 -6.81 -7.38 -17.87
N GLY A 33 -5.60 -7.34 -18.40
CA GLY A 33 -4.51 -6.52 -17.87
C GLY A 33 -3.59 -6.00 -18.98
N ASP A 34 -3.00 -4.84 -18.75
CA ASP A 34 -2.04 -4.21 -19.67
C ASP A 34 -0.60 -4.71 -19.47
N GLU A 35 -0.27 -5.25 -18.29
CA GLU A 35 1.03 -5.86 -18.00
C GLU A 35 1.10 -7.33 -18.48
N PRO A 36 2.10 -7.72 -19.27
CA PRO A 36 2.24 -9.10 -19.76
C PRO A 36 2.81 -10.07 -18.72
N HIS A 37 3.06 -9.60 -17.49
CA HIS A 37 3.87 -10.32 -16.51
C HIS A 37 3.07 -11.22 -15.56
N GLY A 38 1.73 -11.23 -15.62
CA GLY A 38 0.90 -12.03 -14.69
C GLY A 38 0.81 -11.41 -13.29
N TYR A 39 0.59 -12.23 -12.25
CA TYR A 39 0.44 -11.79 -10.87
C TYR A 39 1.77 -11.91 -10.10
N TYR A 40 2.32 -10.76 -9.73
CA TYR A 40 3.55 -10.64 -8.94
C TYR A 40 3.36 -9.75 -7.72
N SER A 41 4.21 -9.95 -6.71
CA SER A 41 4.27 -9.16 -5.50
C SER A 41 4.84 -7.78 -5.80
N ARG A 42 3.97 -6.76 -5.83
CA ARG A 42 4.39 -5.36 -5.96
C ARG A 42 5.20 -4.85 -4.76
N PRO A 43 4.88 -5.22 -3.49
CA PRO A 43 5.76 -4.94 -2.35
C PRO A 43 7.13 -5.63 -2.46
N GLY A 44 7.19 -6.76 -3.16
CA GLY A 44 8.44 -7.47 -3.45
C GLY A 44 9.45 -6.67 -4.29
N LEU A 45 8.98 -5.65 -5.03
CA LEU A 45 9.86 -4.88 -5.92
C LEU A 45 10.97 -4.14 -5.17
N ALA A 46 10.74 -3.69 -3.94
CA ALA A 46 11.77 -3.06 -3.11
C ALA A 46 12.95 -4.02 -2.85
N TYR A 47 12.65 -5.26 -2.48
CA TYR A 47 13.68 -6.28 -2.23
C TYR A 47 14.35 -6.79 -3.51
N TYR A 48 13.64 -6.76 -4.64
CA TYR A 48 14.26 -6.99 -5.95
C TYR A 48 15.22 -5.85 -6.31
N LEU A 49 14.84 -4.59 -6.01
CA LEU A 49 15.69 -3.41 -6.20
C LEU A 49 16.90 -3.37 -5.27
N THR A 50 16.87 -3.99 -4.08
CA THR A 50 18.07 -4.15 -3.24
C THR A 50 18.89 -5.37 -3.64
N GLY A 51 18.27 -6.36 -4.29
CA GLY A 51 18.93 -7.59 -4.74
C GLY A 51 18.80 -8.76 -3.76
N GLU A 52 17.99 -8.61 -2.72
CA GLU A 52 17.69 -9.67 -1.75
C GLU A 52 16.75 -10.74 -2.31
N LEU A 53 15.90 -10.34 -3.26
CA LEU A 53 15.09 -11.25 -4.06
C LEU A 53 15.59 -11.26 -5.49
N ASN A 54 15.60 -12.43 -6.09
CA ASN A 54 15.60 -12.54 -7.55
C ASN A 54 14.18 -12.35 -8.10
N GLU A 55 14.07 -12.10 -9.39
CA GLU A 55 12.79 -11.79 -10.03
C GLU A 55 11.78 -12.94 -9.94
N ALA A 56 12.23 -14.20 -10.02
CA ALA A 56 11.34 -15.37 -9.94
C ALA A 56 10.65 -15.46 -8.57
N GLN A 57 11.28 -14.97 -7.50
CA GLN A 57 10.70 -14.92 -6.16
C GLN A 57 9.59 -13.86 -6.01
N LEU A 58 9.41 -12.97 -6.99
CA LEU A 58 8.30 -12.03 -6.99
C LEU A 58 6.96 -12.69 -7.29
N TYR A 59 6.95 -13.93 -7.80
CA TYR A 59 5.75 -14.61 -8.28
C TYR A 59 5.23 -15.59 -7.22
N PRO A 60 4.25 -15.19 -6.37
CA PRO A 60 3.67 -16.09 -5.39
C PRO A 60 2.77 -17.15 -6.03
N VAL A 61 2.30 -16.92 -7.27
CA VAL A 61 1.51 -17.86 -8.06
C VAL A 61 2.10 -17.98 -9.45
N GLY A 62 1.96 -19.14 -10.07
CA GLY A 62 2.43 -19.41 -11.43
C GLY A 62 1.28 -19.60 -12.42
N GLU A 63 1.63 -19.87 -13.69
CA GLU A 63 0.67 -20.22 -14.75
C GLU A 63 -0.21 -21.44 -14.39
N ASN A 64 0.29 -22.35 -13.55
CA ASN A 64 -0.47 -23.49 -13.07
C ASN A 64 -1.66 -23.08 -12.21
N ASP A 65 -1.52 -22.05 -11.38
CA ASP A 65 -2.61 -21.56 -10.53
C ASP A 65 -3.71 -20.90 -11.37
N PHE A 66 -3.34 -20.11 -12.38
CA PHE A 66 -4.29 -19.56 -13.34
C PHE A 66 -5.05 -20.65 -14.09
N ARG A 67 -4.35 -21.71 -14.54
CA ARG A 67 -4.97 -22.87 -15.19
C ARG A 67 -5.92 -23.62 -14.25
N ARG A 68 -5.53 -23.85 -13.00
CA ARG A 68 -6.37 -24.48 -11.97
C ARG A 68 -7.66 -23.69 -11.73
N LEU A 69 -7.57 -22.36 -11.73
CA LEU A 69 -8.72 -21.47 -11.57
C LEU A 69 -9.53 -21.28 -12.87
N GLY A 70 -9.11 -21.86 -13.99
CA GLY A 70 -9.78 -21.70 -15.28
C GLY A 70 -9.88 -20.23 -15.72
N ILE A 71 -8.86 -19.42 -15.39
CA ILE A 71 -8.84 -17.99 -15.71
C ILE A 71 -8.31 -17.81 -17.13
N ASN A 72 -9.09 -17.13 -17.97
CA ASN A 72 -8.62 -16.67 -19.27
C ASN A 72 -7.95 -15.30 -19.11
N ARG A 73 -6.62 -15.26 -19.16
CA ARG A 73 -5.84 -14.02 -19.09
C ARG A 73 -5.71 -13.37 -20.45
N LEU A 74 -6.09 -12.09 -20.52
CA LEU A 74 -6.03 -11.27 -21.73
C LEU A 74 -5.08 -10.10 -21.51
N THR A 75 -3.96 -10.10 -22.23
CA THR A 75 -3.08 -8.93 -22.30
C THR A 75 -3.72 -7.89 -23.22
N ALA A 76 -4.54 -7.01 -22.65
CA ALA A 76 -5.31 -6.02 -23.39
C ALA A 76 -5.62 -4.81 -22.50
N HIS A 77 -5.92 -3.67 -23.14
CA HIS A 77 -6.31 -2.46 -22.45
C HIS A 77 -7.82 -2.23 -22.56
N ALA A 78 -8.49 -2.13 -21.42
CA ALA A 78 -9.90 -1.78 -21.34
C ALA A 78 -10.11 -0.31 -21.76
N ARG A 79 -11.05 -0.06 -22.66
CA ARG A 79 -11.32 1.27 -23.23
C ARG A 79 -12.61 1.89 -22.70
N SER A 80 -13.68 1.10 -22.59
CA SER A 80 -15.00 1.59 -22.17
C SER A 80 -15.82 0.49 -21.52
N ILE A 81 -16.67 0.85 -20.56
CA ILE A 81 -17.66 -0.06 -19.97
C ILE A 81 -19.04 0.44 -20.39
N ASP A 82 -19.79 -0.43 -21.06
CA ASP A 82 -21.22 -0.26 -21.25
C ASP A 82 -21.95 -1.16 -20.24
N ALA A 83 -22.35 -0.54 -19.13
CA ALA A 83 -23.06 -1.22 -18.06
C ALA A 83 -24.51 -1.57 -18.43
N GLN A 84 -25.11 -0.94 -19.44
CA GLN A 84 -26.49 -1.26 -19.84
C GLN A 84 -26.54 -2.50 -20.74
N SER A 85 -25.59 -2.63 -21.67
CA SER A 85 -25.49 -3.79 -22.56
C SER A 85 -24.58 -4.90 -22.02
N HIS A 86 -24.01 -4.71 -20.83
CA HIS A 86 -23.01 -5.56 -20.18
C HIS A 86 -21.82 -5.90 -21.10
N ARG A 87 -21.17 -4.87 -21.65
CA ARG A 87 -20.00 -5.03 -22.53
C ARG A 87 -18.80 -4.22 -22.07
N LEU A 88 -17.64 -4.86 -22.08
CA LEU A 88 -16.33 -4.23 -21.96
C LEU A 88 -15.74 -4.05 -23.35
N GLY A 89 -15.52 -2.80 -23.78
CA GLY A 89 -14.79 -2.48 -25.00
C GLY A 89 -13.28 -2.47 -24.75
N LEU A 90 -12.51 -3.05 -25.68
CA LEU A 90 -11.05 -3.09 -25.63
C LEU A 90 -10.44 -2.12 -26.66
N HIS A 91 -9.18 -1.75 -26.45
CA HIS A 91 -8.51 -0.75 -27.27
C HIS A 91 -8.21 -1.22 -28.71
N ASP A 92 -8.21 -2.52 -28.95
CA ASP A 92 -8.07 -3.15 -30.28
C ASP A 92 -9.40 -3.18 -31.07
N GLY A 93 -10.48 -2.64 -30.49
CA GLY A 93 -11.82 -2.61 -31.09
C GLY A 93 -12.66 -3.85 -30.79
N SER A 94 -12.08 -4.89 -30.17
CA SER A 94 -12.84 -6.05 -29.72
C SER A 94 -13.64 -5.74 -28.44
N SER A 95 -14.53 -6.66 -28.05
CA SER A 95 -15.32 -6.49 -26.83
C SER A 95 -15.66 -7.82 -26.15
N LEU A 96 -15.80 -7.76 -24.83
CA LEU A 96 -16.17 -8.89 -23.97
C LEU A 96 -17.54 -8.64 -23.37
N ALA A 97 -18.42 -9.63 -23.42
CA ALA A 97 -19.69 -9.60 -22.71
C ALA A 97 -19.49 -10.12 -21.27
N PHE A 98 -20.14 -9.49 -20.30
CA PHE A 98 -20.10 -9.90 -18.90
C PHE A 98 -21.50 -10.08 -18.32
N ASP A 99 -21.61 -10.82 -17.23
CA ASP A 99 -22.76 -10.79 -16.33
C ASP A 99 -22.42 -10.00 -15.06
N ARG A 100 -21.14 -9.98 -14.67
CA ARG A 100 -20.60 -9.19 -13.55
C ARG A 100 -19.21 -8.69 -13.93
N LEU A 101 -18.89 -7.44 -13.61
CA LEU A 101 -17.62 -6.82 -13.93
C LEU A 101 -16.94 -6.26 -12.67
N LEU A 102 -15.64 -6.49 -12.52
CA LEU A 102 -14.82 -5.90 -11.46
C LEU A 102 -13.78 -4.93 -12.07
N ILE A 103 -13.75 -3.70 -11.55
CA ILE A 103 -12.69 -2.72 -11.80
C ILE A 103 -11.66 -2.83 -10.66
N ALA A 104 -10.54 -3.51 -10.93
CA ALA A 104 -9.41 -3.69 -10.03
C ALA A 104 -8.12 -3.08 -10.61
N THR A 105 -8.25 -1.91 -11.24
CA THR A 105 -7.17 -1.23 -11.98
C THR A 105 -6.07 -0.67 -11.09
N GLY A 106 -6.29 -0.63 -9.77
CA GLY A 106 -5.33 -0.12 -8.80
C GLY A 106 -5.03 1.37 -8.98
N SER A 107 -3.78 1.75 -8.74
CA SER A 107 -3.31 3.13 -8.78
C SER A 107 -2.13 3.32 -9.73
N LEU A 108 -1.81 4.57 -10.03
CA LEU A 108 -0.65 4.98 -10.82
C LEU A 108 0.20 5.97 -10.04
N ALA A 109 1.53 5.86 -10.10
CA ALA A 109 2.40 6.89 -9.53
C ALA A 109 2.10 8.28 -10.12
N SER A 110 1.93 9.27 -9.25
CA SER A 110 1.60 10.66 -9.60
C SER A 110 2.62 11.21 -10.60
N PRO A 111 2.17 11.77 -11.74
CA PRO A 111 3.08 12.27 -12.76
C PRO A 111 3.79 13.54 -12.27
N LEU A 112 5.09 13.64 -12.57
CA LEU A 112 5.81 14.90 -12.46
C LEU A 112 5.40 15.81 -13.63
N ARG A 113 4.83 16.98 -13.33
CA ARG A 113 4.49 17.98 -14.34
C ARG A 113 5.63 18.98 -14.48
N ALA A 114 6.68 18.59 -15.20
CA ALA A 114 7.84 19.44 -15.47
C ALA A 114 8.39 19.17 -16.88
N THR A 115 8.93 20.20 -17.53
CA THR A 115 9.66 20.03 -18.80
C THR A 115 10.80 19.04 -18.60
N GLY A 116 10.95 18.08 -19.53
CA GLY A 116 11.98 17.05 -19.44
C GLY A 116 11.58 15.80 -18.64
N CYS A 117 10.34 15.69 -18.14
CA CYS A 117 9.88 14.52 -17.37
C CYS A 117 9.91 13.20 -18.16
N ASP A 118 9.91 13.27 -19.49
CA ASP A 118 9.97 12.11 -20.38
C ASP A 118 11.40 11.72 -20.78
N ALA A 119 12.43 12.45 -20.29
CA ALA A 119 13.81 12.18 -20.63
C ALA A 119 14.29 10.81 -20.12
N GLU A 120 15.22 10.19 -20.86
CA GLU A 120 15.87 8.97 -20.39
C GLU A 120 16.64 9.24 -19.08
N GLY A 121 16.43 8.38 -18.09
CA GLY A 121 16.95 8.54 -16.73
C GLY A 121 15.93 9.14 -15.75
N VAL A 122 14.84 9.74 -16.23
CA VAL A 122 13.67 10.05 -15.39
C VAL A 122 12.85 8.77 -15.20
N ILE A 123 12.62 8.39 -13.94
CA ILE A 123 12.01 7.11 -13.56
C ILE A 123 11.05 7.27 -12.38
N LYS A 124 10.26 6.22 -12.18
CA LYS A 124 9.36 5.99 -11.05
C LYS A 124 9.45 4.52 -10.68
N LEU A 125 8.75 4.08 -9.63
CA LEU A 125 8.59 2.67 -9.27
C LEU A 125 7.11 2.31 -9.14
N ASP A 126 6.50 1.79 -10.20
CA ASP A 126 5.12 1.28 -10.17
C ASP A 126 4.94 -0.09 -10.87
N SER A 127 5.94 -0.63 -11.54
CA SER A 127 5.82 -1.90 -12.24
C SER A 127 7.11 -2.71 -12.19
N LEU A 128 7.03 -3.99 -12.51
CA LEU A 128 8.21 -4.81 -12.72
C LEU A 128 9.12 -4.22 -13.83
N ASN A 129 8.52 -3.65 -14.88
CA ASN A 129 9.26 -2.96 -15.93
C ASN A 129 10.00 -1.72 -15.40
N ASP A 130 9.37 -0.96 -14.49
CA ASP A 130 10.04 0.14 -13.82
C ASP A 130 11.23 -0.38 -13.01
N ALA A 131 11.04 -1.39 -12.16
CA ALA A 131 12.13 -1.97 -11.36
C ALA A 131 13.31 -2.44 -12.23
N ARG A 132 13.04 -3.19 -13.31
CA ARG A 132 14.05 -3.60 -14.30
C ARG A 132 14.76 -2.39 -14.93
N LYS A 133 14.03 -1.31 -15.24
CA LYS A 133 14.59 -0.06 -15.77
C LYS A 133 15.54 0.58 -14.74
N ILE A 134 15.15 0.66 -13.45
CA ILE A 134 16.01 1.19 -12.38
C ILE A 134 17.31 0.38 -12.29
N ILE A 135 17.20 -0.96 -12.22
CA ILE A 135 18.37 -1.85 -12.10
C ILE A 135 19.33 -1.66 -13.27
N ARG A 136 18.80 -1.62 -14.50
CA ARG A 136 19.61 -1.38 -15.72
C ARG A 136 20.30 -0.02 -15.69
N LEU A 137 19.61 1.04 -15.26
CA LEU A 137 20.19 2.38 -15.18
C LEU A 137 21.26 2.47 -14.09
N ALA A 138 21.02 1.83 -12.94
CA ALA A 138 21.95 1.79 -11.82
C ALA A 138 23.31 1.16 -12.20
N GLY A 139 23.32 0.19 -13.12
CA GLY A 139 24.56 -0.43 -13.61
C GLY A 139 25.50 0.51 -14.39
N ARG A 140 25.05 1.73 -14.76
CA ARG A 140 25.85 2.70 -15.52
C ARG A 140 25.88 4.11 -14.93
N ALA A 141 24.91 4.46 -14.08
CA ALA A 141 24.81 5.76 -13.45
C ALA A 141 25.75 5.88 -12.26
N ARG A 142 26.34 7.05 -12.05
CA ARG A 142 27.15 7.32 -10.84
C ARG A 142 26.37 8.04 -9.77
N ARG A 143 25.41 8.89 -10.15
CA ARG A 143 24.59 9.69 -9.24
C ARG A 143 23.12 9.61 -9.58
N ALA A 144 22.30 9.61 -8.54
CA ALA A 144 20.86 9.70 -8.63
C ALA A 144 20.32 10.79 -7.72
N VAL A 145 19.22 11.40 -8.15
CA VAL A 145 18.34 12.21 -7.29
C VAL A 145 17.03 11.46 -7.13
N VAL A 146 16.56 11.33 -5.90
CA VAL A 146 15.23 10.78 -5.59
C VAL A 146 14.38 11.87 -4.94
N VAL A 147 13.17 12.08 -5.44
CA VAL A 147 12.22 13.09 -4.95
C VAL A 147 10.99 12.41 -4.37
N GLY A 148 10.68 12.69 -3.10
CA GLY A 148 9.46 12.24 -2.42
C GLY A 148 9.70 11.78 -0.98
N GLY A 149 8.76 12.03 -0.06
CA GLY A 149 8.95 11.76 1.38
C GLY A 149 8.28 10.49 1.93
N GLY A 150 7.85 9.57 1.07
CA GLY A 150 7.12 8.35 1.45
C GLY A 150 7.93 7.06 1.29
N ILE A 151 7.28 5.91 1.54
CA ILE A 151 7.91 4.58 1.49
C ILE A 151 8.53 4.30 0.11
N THR A 152 7.80 4.51 -0.98
CA THR A 152 8.32 4.21 -2.34
C THR A 152 9.58 5.00 -2.67
N ALA A 153 9.68 6.25 -2.20
CA ALA A 153 10.89 7.04 -2.41
C ALA A 153 12.07 6.44 -1.64
N LEU A 154 11.85 6.03 -0.39
CA LEU A 154 12.85 5.36 0.43
C LEU A 154 13.30 4.02 -0.20
N GLU A 155 12.37 3.21 -0.69
CA GLU A 155 12.68 1.94 -1.37
C GLU A 155 13.58 2.15 -2.60
N ILE A 156 13.34 3.23 -3.37
CA ILE A 156 14.20 3.59 -4.50
C ILE A 156 15.58 4.06 -4.02
N VAL A 157 15.64 4.86 -2.94
CA VAL A 157 16.91 5.30 -2.34
C VAL A 157 17.74 4.08 -1.90
N GLU A 158 17.15 3.16 -1.15
CA GLU A 158 17.82 1.93 -0.69
C GLU A 158 18.25 1.08 -1.88
N GLY A 159 17.39 0.90 -2.88
CA GLY A 159 17.70 0.11 -4.08
C GLY A 159 18.85 0.68 -4.92
N LEU A 160 18.90 2.01 -5.10
CA LEU A 160 20.00 2.69 -5.81
C LEU A 160 21.30 2.63 -5.01
N THR A 161 21.22 2.83 -3.69
CA THR A 161 22.36 2.81 -2.77
C THR A 161 22.97 1.41 -2.69
N ALA A 162 22.15 0.37 -2.57
CA ALA A 162 22.57 -1.04 -2.61
C ALA A 162 23.26 -1.42 -3.94
N ARG A 163 23.05 -0.63 -5.00
CA ARG A 163 23.68 -0.80 -6.32
C ARG A 163 24.88 0.10 -6.55
N GLY A 164 25.36 0.78 -5.51
CA GLY A 164 26.54 1.63 -5.56
C GLY A 164 26.33 2.99 -6.26
N VAL A 165 25.08 3.40 -6.48
CA VAL A 165 24.78 4.73 -7.03
C VAL A 165 24.79 5.74 -5.89
N LYS A 166 25.53 6.83 -6.03
CA LYS A 166 25.52 7.93 -5.05
C LYS A 166 24.18 8.65 -5.09
N THR A 167 23.44 8.60 -3.98
CA THR A 167 22.04 9.04 -3.97
C THR A 167 21.86 10.34 -3.19
N HIS A 168 21.28 11.33 -3.86
CA HIS A 168 20.74 12.55 -3.25
C HIS A 168 19.25 12.35 -3.02
N TYR A 169 18.77 12.60 -1.80
CA TYR A 169 17.38 12.38 -1.43
C TYR A 169 16.70 13.68 -1.03
N PHE A 170 15.70 14.11 -1.80
CA PHE A 170 15.00 15.38 -1.58
C PHE A 170 13.71 15.17 -0.80
N LEU A 171 13.63 15.83 0.34
CA LEU A 171 12.47 15.91 1.21
C LEU A 171 11.92 17.35 1.16
N ARG A 172 10.60 17.49 0.92
CA ARG A 172 9.91 18.77 1.00
C ARG A 172 9.83 19.30 2.44
N GLY A 173 9.68 18.38 3.40
CA GLY A 173 9.62 18.69 4.82
C GLY A 173 10.99 18.82 5.50
N ASP A 174 10.94 19.04 6.81
CA ASP A 174 12.08 19.09 7.75
C ASP A 174 12.57 17.70 8.18
N ARG A 175 11.79 16.65 7.88
CA ARG A 175 12.09 15.25 8.21
C ARG A 175 11.35 14.26 7.30
N TYR A 176 11.83 13.01 7.31
CA TYR A 176 11.24 11.89 6.59
C TYR A 176 9.89 11.49 7.17
N TRP A 177 8.87 11.34 6.31
CA TRP A 177 7.58 10.73 6.62
C TRP A 177 6.87 11.22 7.90
N SER A 178 6.92 12.53 8.11
CA SER A 178 6.33 13.25 9.27
C SER A 178 4.84 13.00 9.50
N ASN A 179 4.12 12.53 8.48
CA ASN A 179 2.69 12.20 8.56
C ASN A 179 2.41 10.91 9.35
N VAL A 180 3.42 10.05 9.53
CA VAL A 180 3.31 8.76 10.22
C VAL A 180 4.28 8.67 11.38
N LEU A 181 5.53 9.07 11.13
CA LEU A 181 6.61 9.02 12.10
C LEU A 181 6.69 10.31 12.93
N ASP A 182 6.99 10.17 14.21
CA ASP A 182 7.42 11.30 15.02
C ASP A 182 8.87 11.71 14.68
N GLU A 183 9.34 12.80 15.29
CA GLU A 183 10.67 13.31 15.00
C GLU A 183 11.77 12.29 15.28
N THR A 184 11.76 11.64 16.44
CA THR A 184 12.78 10.66 16.81
C THR A 184 12.80 9.48 15.83
N GLU A 185 11.63 8.95 15.48
CA GLU A 185 11.48 7.87 14.50
C GLU A 185 12.02 8.26 13.12
N SER A 186 11.69 9.47 12.64
CA SER A 186 12.22 10.01 11.40
C SER A 186 13.75 10.13 11.45
N ARG A 187 14.32 10.65 12.55
CA ARG A 187 15.78 10.81 12.68
C ARG A 187 16.51 9.48 12.74
N ILE A 188 15.92 8.42 13.33
CA ILE A 188 16.50 7.06 13.28
C ILE A 188 16.68 6.61 11.83
N VAL A 189 15.62 6.75 11.00
CA VAL A 189 15.67 6.37 9.57
C VAL A 189 16.71 7.21 8.83
N GLU A 190 16.67 8.53 9.00
CA GLU A 190 17.57 9.45 8.31
C GLU A 190 19.05 9.27 8.69
N HIS A 191 19.34 8.96 9.96
CA HIS A 191 20.69 8.68 10.41
C HIS A 191 21.27 7.45 9.71
N ARG A 192 20.50 6.35 9.67
CA ARG A 192 20.91 5.12 9.00
C ARG A 192 21.14 5.31 7.50
N LEU A 193 20.28 6.07 6.82
CA LEU A 193 20.51 6.43 5.41
C LEU A 193 21.79 7.22 5.20
N LYS A 194 22.10 8.16 6.09
CA LYS A 194 23.36 8.93 6.03
C LYS A 194 24.57 8.04 6.25
N GLU A 195 24.50 7.07 7.15
CA GLU A 195 25.54 6.04 7.36
C GLU A 195 25.76 5.17 6.11
N GLU A 196 24.69 4.88 5.37
CA GLU A 196 24.73 4.19 4.06
C GLU A 196 25.21 5.10 2.91
N GLY A 197 25.56 6.36 3.18
CA GLY A 197 26.13 7.30 2.21
C GLY A 197 25.11 8.13 1.43
N VAL A 198 23.83 8.12 1.83
CA VAL A 198 22.78 8.95 1.23
C VAL A 198 22.94 10.40 1.66
N THR A 199 22.89 11.33 0.70
CA THR A 199 22.87 12.77 0.99
C THR A 199 21.42 13.26 1.05
N ILE A 200 20.90 13.52 2.25
CA ILE A 200 19.53 14.01 2.46
C ILE A 200 19.49 15.53 2.37
N HIS A 201 18.57 16.07 1.56
CA HIS A 201 18.28 17.49 1.40
C HIS A 201 16.87 17.77 1.91
N TYR A 202 16.77 18.51 3.02
CA TYR A 202 15.50 18.94 3.60
C TYR A 202 15.01 20.23 2.94
N HIS A 203 13.71 20.54 3.04
CA HIS A 203 13.11 21.74 2.43
C HIS A 203 13.50 21.93 0.96
N THR A 204 13.65 20.84 0.23
CA THR A 204 14.20 20.85 -1.12
C THR A 204 13.15 20.39 -2.11
N GLU A 205 12.78 21.29 -3.01
CA GLU A 205 11.84 21.03 -4.09
C GLU A 205 12.55 21.08 -5.45
N LEU A 206 12.15 20.18 -6.35
CA LEU A 206 12.62 20.14 -7.72
C LEU A 206 11.94 21.25 -8.53
N GLU A 207 12.72 22.09 -9.20
CA GLU A 207 12.21 23.14 -10.10
C GLU A 207 12.36 22.76 -11.57
N GLU A 208 13.55 22.29 -11.97
CA GLU A 208 13.86 22.01 -13.38
C GLU A 208 14.61 20.70 -13.56
N ILE A 209 14.32 20.00 -14.67
CA ILE A 209 15.08 18.84 -15.14
C ILE A 209 15.98 19.30 -16.29
N ILE A 210 17.29 19.20 -16.12
CA ILE A 210 18.26 19.58 -17.14
C ILE A 210 18.55 18.36 -18.01
N VAL A 211 18.19 18.48 -19.30
CA VAL A 211 18.23 17.39 -20.28
C VAL A 211 19.22 17.71 -21.39
N GLU A 212 20.14 16.79 -21.67
CA GLU A 212 21.05 16.86 -22.81
C GLU A 212 20.90 15.60 -23.67
N ARG A 213 20.74 15.77 -24.99
CA ARG A 213 20.58 14.66 -25.95
C ARG A 213 19.50 13.65 -25.52
N GLY A 214 18.40 14.15 -24.95
CA GLY A 214 17.26 13.36 -24.49
C GLY A 214 17.46 12.62 -23.15
N ARG A 215 18.56 12.88 -22.42
CA ARG A 215 18.86 12.26 -21.12
C ARG A 215 18.95 13.29 -20.02
N VAL A 216 18.51 12.94 -18.81
CA VAL A 216 18.77 13.78 -17.63
C VAL A 216 20.27 13.80 -17.33
N VAL A 217 20.81 15.01 -17.08
CA VAL A 217 22.21 15.20 -16.67
C VAL A 217 22.35 15.94 -15.34
N ALA A 218 21.31 16.67 -14.93
CA ALA A 218 21.22 17.36 -13.66
C ALA A 218 19.76 17.75 -13.35
N VAL A 219 19.53 18.17 -12.12
CA VAL A 219 18.32 18.87 -11.71
C VAL A 219 18.65 20.24 -11.13
N CYS A 220 17.73 21.18 -11.25
CA CYS A 220 17.75 22.43 -10.51
C CYS A 220 16.67 22.40 -9.41
N THR A 221 17.02 22.91 -8.25
CA THR A 221 16.13 23.09 -7.11
C THR A 221 15.58 24.51 -7.09
N VAL A 222 14.48 24.74 -6.37
CA VAL A 222 13.85 26.08 -6.26
C VAL A 222 14.82 27.15 -5.75
N ASP A 223 15.76 26.78 -4.87
CA ASP A 223 16.81 27.67 -4.37
C ASP A 223 18.04 27.76 -5.30
N GLN A 224 17.85 27.41 -6.58
CA GLN A 224 18.80 27.55 -7.68
C GLN A 224 20.08 26.70 -7.53
N ARG A 225 20.06 25.64 -6.70
CA ARG A 225 21.17 24.67 -6.67
C ARG A 225 21.03 23.68 -7.80
N LYS A 226 22.11 23.53 -8.57
CA LYS A 226 22.25 22.52 -9.62
C LYS A 226 22.90 21.25 -9.05
N ILE A 227 22.22 20.12 -9.16
CA ILE A 227 22.69 18.81 -8.68
C ILE A 227 22.85 17.87 -9.88
N PRO A 228 24.09 17.50 -10.27
CA PRO A 228 24.31 16.58 -11.38
C PRO A 228 23.86 15.15 -11.08
N CYS A 229 23.12 14.53 -11.99
CA CYS A 229 22.61 13.17 -11.84
C CYS A 229 22.28 12.55 -13.21
N GLU A 230 22.45 11.23 -13.31
CA GLU A 230 22.07 10.45 -14.49
C GLU A 230 20.74 9.70 -14.29
N ILE A 231 20.21 9.72 -13.07
CA ILE A 231 18.91 9.18 -12.69
C ILE A 231 18.16 10.24 -11.87
N LEU A 232 16.93 10.53 -12.27
CA LEU A 232 15.96 11.27 -11.47
C LEU A 232 14.79 10.33 -11.18
N ALA A 233 14.65 9.90 -9.93
CA ALA A 233 13.50 9.12 -9.50
C ALA A 233 12.45 9.98 -8.82
N VAL A 234 11.20 9.82 -9.24
CA VAL A 234 10.07 10.59 -8.73
C VAL A 234 9.06 9.65 -8.07
N ALA A 235 8.80 9.89 -6.78
CA ALA A 235 7.90 9.10 -5.94
C ALA A 235 7.10 10.04 -5.01
N ILE A 236 6.27 10.88 -5.62
CA ILE A 236 5.52 11.96 -4.95
C ILE A 236 4.03 11.63 -4.73
N GLY A 237 3.68 10.35 -4.67
CA GLY A 237 2.31 9.86 -4.43
C GLY A 237 1.75 8.98 -5.55
N VAL A 238 0.50 8.53 -5.39
CA VAL A 238 -0.26 7.76 -6.39
C VAL A 238 -1.68 8.30 -6.59
N GLN A 239 -2.25 8.03 -7.75
CA GLN A 239 -3.62 8.39 -8.10
C GLN A 239 -4.40 7.13 -8.50
N PRO A 240 -5.60 6.91 -7.95
CA PRO A 240 -6.50 5.84 -8.41
C PRO A 240 -6.71 5.86 -9.93
N ARG A 241 -6.63 4.69 -10.59
CA ARG A 241 -6.87 4.54 -12.04
C ARG A 241 -8.37 4.53 -12.37
N LYS A 242 -9.06 5.64 -12.08
CA LYS A 242 -10.53 5.78 -12.17
C LYS A 242 -11.06 6.29 -13.53
N LYS A 243 -10.19 6.67 -14.47
CA LYS A 243 -10.59 7.24 -15.78
C LYS A 243 -11.59 6.37 -16.57
N LEU A 244 -11.43 5.04 -16.50
CA LEU A 244 -12.37 4.12 -17.14
C LEU A 244 -13.77 4.22 -16.54
N ALA A 245 -13.87 4.37 -15.21
CA ALA A 245 -15.13 4.51 -14.51
C ALA A 245 -15.77 5.88 -14.77
N GLU A 246 -14.97 6.95 -14.74
CA GLU A 246 -15.41 8.31 -15.09
C GLU A 246 -16.04 8.35 -16.50
N ALA A 247 -15.37 7.75 -17.49
CA ALA A 247 -15.87 7.68 -18.86
C ALA A 247 -17.10 6.77 -19.03
N SER A 248 -17.44 5.96 -18.02
CA SER A 248 -18.52 4.97 -18.05
C SER A 248 -19.70 5.34 -17.14
N ASN A 249 -19.82 6.62 -16.75
CA ASN A 249 -20.89 7.13 -15.87
C ASN A 249 -20.98 6.39 -14.53
N ILE A 250 -19.84 5.93 -14.00
CA ILE A 250 -19.73 5.38 -12.64
C ILE A 250 -19.33 6.53 -11.73
N ARG A 251 -19.98 6.64 -10.56
CA ARG A 251 -19.70 7.69 -9.58
C ARG A 251 -18.27 7.56 -9.05
N THR A 252 -17.52 8.66 -9.10
CA THR A 252 -16.15 8.74 -8.60
C THR A 252 -15.94 10.04 -7.83
N GLU A 253 -14.98 10.03 -6.91
CA GLU A 253 -14.49 11.22 -6.22
C GLU A 253 -12.96 11.20 -6.20
N ARG A 254 -12.32 10.71 -5.14
CA ARG A 254 -10.88 10.47 -5.08
C ARG A 254 -10.55 9.15 -5.77
N GLY A 255 -11.36 8.12 -5.53
CA GLY A 255 -11.42 6.84 -6.28
C GLY A 255 -12.83 6.54 -6.81
N ILE A 256 -13.09 5.28 -7.14
CA ILE A 256 -14.43 4.79 -7.52
C ILE A 256 -15.24 4.56 -6.25
N LEU A 257 -16.36 5.28 -6.11
CA LEU A 257 -17.23 5.13 -4.95
C LEU A 257 -17.94 3.78 -4.99
N VAL A 258 -17.88 3.05 -3.88
CA VAL A 258 -18.55 1.76 -3.72
C VAL A 258 -19.32 1.69 -2.41
N ASP A 259 -20.36 0.87 -2.39
CA ASP A 259 -21.10 0.52 -1.18
C ASP A 259 -20.34 -0.53 -0.32
N GLU A 260 -20.95 -0.97 0.79
CA GLU A 260 -20.39 -1.98 1.68
C GLU A 260 -20.21 -3.36 1.01
N THR A 261 -20.86 -3.61 -0.13
CA THR A 261 -20.69 -4.83 -0.92
C THR A 261 -19.64 -4.66 -2.04
N LEU A 262 -18.98 -3.51 -2.08
CA LEU A 262 -18.02 -3.10 -3.11
C LEU A 262 -18.65 -2.91 -4.50
N GLN A 263 -19.98 -2.77 -4.56
CA GLN A 263 -20.69 -2.47 -5.79
C GLN A 263 -20.62 -0.97 -6.08
N THR A 264 -20.45 -0.61 -7.34
CA THR A 264 -20.42 0.79 -7.79
C THR A 264 -21.84 1.34 -7.96
N SER A 265 -21.97 2.59 -8.41
CA SER A 265 -23.27 3.17 -8.78
C SER A 265 -23.95 2.51 -9.99
N GLN A 266 -23.25 1.63 -10.72
CA GLN A 266 -23.83 0.84 -11.80
C GLN A 266 -24.08 -0.58 -11.30
N ALA A 267 -25.26 -1.12 -11.59
CA ALA A 267 -25.60 -2.51 -11.26
C ALA A 267 -24.58 -3.45 -11.91
N ASP A 268 -24.28 -4.55 -11.22
CA ASP A 268 -23.40 -5.62 -11.71
C ASP A 268 -21.94 -5.22 -11.98
N VAL A 269 -21.56 -3.98 -11.63
CA VAL A 269 -20.20 -3.45 -11.72
C VAL A 269 -19.67 -3.14 -10.32
N PHE A 270 -18.51 -3.71 -10.00
CA PHE A 270 -17.82 -3.65 -8.71
C PHE A 270 -16.47 -2.95 -8.86
N ALA A 271 -15.89 -2.46 -7.76
CA ALA A 271 -14.52 -1.97 -7.72
C ALA A 271 -13.78 -2.42 -6.45
N ALA A 272 -12.49 -2.75 -6.57
CA ALA A 272 -11.68 -3.23 -5.45
C ALA A 272 -10.18 -2.88 -5.58
N GLY A 273 -9.48 -2.82 -4.45
CA GLY A 273 -8.08 -2.42 -4.36
C GLY A 273 -7.91 -0.90 -4.33
N ASP A 274 -6.72 -0.41 -4.66
CA ASP A 274 -6.37 1.02 -4.59
C ASP A 274 -7.31 1.95 -5.38
N VAL A 275 -8.06 1.42 -6.35
CA VAL A 275 -8.99 2.20 -7.15
C VAL A 275 -10.30 2.49 -6.40
N ALA A 276 -10.66 1.65 -5.44
CA ALA A 276 -11.93 1.72 -4.73
C ALA A 276 -11.86 2.71 -3.55
N GLN A 277 -12.84 3.61 -3.50
CA GLN A 277 -13.11 4.50 -2.38
C GLN A 277 -14.24 3.88 -1.55
N VAL A 278 -13.86 3.28 -0.43
CA VAL A 278 -14.74 2.49 0.43
C VAL A 278 -15.34 3.37 1.53
N ILE A 279 -16.58 3.06 1.93
CA ILE A 279 -17.26 3.70 3.06
C ILE A 279 -16.97 2.87 4.32
N ASP A 280 -16.58 3.53 5.40
CA ASP A 280 -16.60 2.95 6.74
C ASP A 280 -18.05 2.98 7.26
N PRO A 281 -18.71 1.82 7.46
CA PRO A 281 -20.12 1.79 7.86
C PRO A 281 -20.34 2.31 9.29
N VAL A 282 -19.29 2.38 10.12
CA VAL A 282 -19.38 2.87 11.50
C VAL A 282 -19.33 4.40 11.53
N THR A 283 -18.44 5.01 10.75
CA THR A 283 -18.23 6.47 10.75
C THR A 283 -18.99 7.18 9.64
N GLY A 284 -19.41 6.48 8.59
CA GLY A 284 -19.96 7.05 7.36
C GLY A 284 -18.92 7.74 6.49
N GLU A 285 -17.64 7.76 6.88
CA GLU A 285 -16.57 8.41 6.14
C GLU A 285 -16.10 7.52 4.98
N THR A 286 -15.68 8.15 3.88
CA THR A 286 -15.01 7.43 2.79
C THR A 286 -13.49 7.49 2.94
N THR A 287 -12.81 6.41 2.58
CA THR A 287 -11.35 6.34 2.59
C THR A 287 -10.83 5.60 1.36
N LEU A 288 -9.62 5.96 0.98
CA LEU A 288 -8.82 5.14 0.08
C LEU A 288 -7.82 4.32 0.90
N ASN A 289 -7.56 3.09 0.47
CA ASN A 289 -6.60 2.21 1.13
C ASN A 289 -5.71 1.54 0.09
N THR A 290 -4.42 1.86 0.09
CA THR A 290 -3.45 1.33 -0.89
C THR A 290 -2.52 0.26 -0.30
N LEU A 291 -2.95 -0.32 0.82
CA LEU A 291 -2.25 -1.43 1.43
C LEU A 291 -2.63 -2.74 0.74
N TRP A 292 -1.63 -3.61 0.59
CA TRP A 292 -1.77 -4.90 -0.07
C TRP A 292 -2.84 -5.80 0.57
N ALA A 293 -2.86 -5.90 1.90
CA ALA A 293 -3.80 -6.77 2.61
C ALA A 293 -5.27 -6.31 2.46
N PRO A 294 -5.60 -5.02 2.66
CA PRO A 294 -6.90 -4.47 2.30
C PRO A 294 -7.29 -4.71 0.83
N ALA A 295 -6.39 -4.48 -0.13
CA ALA A 295 -6.68 -4.73 -1.54
C ALA A 295 -7.03 -6.21 -1.81
N ARG A 296 -6.32 -7.15 -1.16
CA ARG A 296 -6.64 -8.59 -1.21
C ARG A 296 -8.02 -8.89 -0.65
N GLN A 297 -8.32 -8.35 0.54
CA GLN A 297 -9.61 -8.55 1.22
C GLN A 297 -10.77 -7.98 0.41
N GLN A 298 -10.60 -6.77 -0.15
CA GLN A 298 -11.60 -6.16 -1.04
C GLN A 298 -11.84 -7.03 -2.27
N GLY A 299 -10.78 -7.54 -2.91
CA GLY A 299 -10.89 -8.49 -4.02
C GLY A 299 -11.73 -9.71 -3.65
N THR A 300 -11.43 -10.37 -2.53
CA THR A 300 -12.20 -11.52 -2.05
C THR A 300 -13.67 -11.17 -1.80
N VAL A 301 -13.97 -10.05 -1.15
CA VAL A 301 -15.37 -9.64 -0.86
C VAL A 301 -16.13 -9.33 -2.16
N ALA A 302 -15.52 -8.56 -3.07
CA ALA A 302 -16.12 -8.26 -4.37
C ALA A 302 -16.40 -9.54 -5.16
N GLY A 303 -15.46 -10.48 -5.19
CA GLY A 303 -15.66 -11.78 -5.85
C GLY A 303 -16.83 -12.58 -5.27
N LYS A 304 -17.00 -12.60 -3.94
CA LYS A 304 -18.16 -13.22 -3.28
C LYS A 304 -19.48 -12.58 -3.69
N ASN A 305 -19.53 -11.24 -3.68
CA ASN A 305 -20.74 -10.51 -4.05
C ASN A 305 -21.08 -10.68 -5.54
N MET A 306 -20.09 -10.69 -6.43
CA MET A 306 -20.27 -11.02 -7.84
C MET A 306 -20.86 -12.42 -8.02
N ALA A 307 -20.39 -13.40 -7.24
CA ALA A 307 -20.89 -14.77 -7.26
C ALA A 307 -22.29 -14.94 -6.63
N GLY A 308 -22.85 -13.90 -6.01
CA GLY A 308 -24.20 -13.89 -5.42
C GLY A 308 -24.24 -14.18 -3.93
N VAL A 309 -23.10 -14.15 -3.23
CA VAL A 309 -23.03 -14.28 -1.77
C VAL A 309 -22.86 -12.90 -1.14
N THR A 310 -23.96 -12.32 -0.64
CA THR A 310 -23.97 -11.01 0.01
C THR A 310 -23.01 -11.00 1.21
N THR A 311 -21.96 -10.21 1.08
CA THR A 311 -20.86 -10.09 2.03
C THR A 311 -20.49 -8.62 2.17
N SER A 312 -20.59 -8.07 3.37
CA SER A 312 -20.14 -6.71 3.66
C SER A 312 -18.62 -6.65 3.85
N TYR A 313 -17.97 -5.68 3.24
CA TYR A 313 -16.58 -5.34 3.46
C TYR A 313 -16.43 -4.58 4.77
N HIS A 314 -15.74 -5.19 5.73
CA HIS A 314 -15.38 -4.54 6.98
C HIS A 314 -13.89 -4.20 6.97
N GLN A 315 -13.61 -2.90 6.94
CA GLN A 315 -12.25 -2.40 7.01
C GLN A 315 -11.62 -2.79 8.34
N GLN A 316 -10.56 -3.58 8.28
CA GLN A 316 -9.73 -3.89 9.44
C GLN A 316 -8.81 -2.72 9.75
N PRO A 317 -8.36 -2.56 11.02
CA PRO A 317 -7.31 -1.60 11.33
C PRO A 317 -6.10 -1.80 10.41
N PRO A 318 -5.58 -0.72 9.82
CA PRO A 318 -4.55 -0.81 8.80
C PRO A 318 -3.26 -1.39 9.40
N LEU A 319 -2.68 -2.37 8.71
CA LEU A 319 -1.42 -3.00 9.09
C LEU A 319 -0.46 -2.92 7.91
N ASN A 320 0.75 -2.42 8.16
CA ASN A 320 1.85 -2.55 7.22
C ASN A 320 3.11 -2.96 7.94
N VAL A 321 3.84 -3.85 7.28
CA VAL A 321 5.16 -4.28 7.70
C VAL A 321 6.07 -3.93 6.56
N THR A 322 6.96 -2.98 6.80
CA THR A 322 7.90 -2.48 5.80
C THR A 322 9.31 -2.41 6.38
N ARG A 323 10.28 -2.12 5.53
CA ARG A 323 11.64 -1.82 5.96
C ARG A 323 11.90 -0.33 5.73
N LEU A 324 12.41 0.35 6.74
CA LEU A 324 12.80 1.74 6.67
C LEU A 324 14.29 1.84 7.00
N ALA A 325 15.14 2.10 6.01
CA ALA A 325 16.61 2.17 6.18
C ALA A 325 17.17 0.91 6.87
N SER A 326 16.92 -0.24 6.25
CA SER A 326 17.26 -1.56 6.77
C SER A 326 16.55 -2.00 8.07
N LEU A 327 15.69 -1.16 8.66
CA LEU A 327 14.99 -1.45 9.92
C LEU A 327 13.56 -1.95 9.68
N THR A 328 13.24 -3.16 10.11
CA THR A 328 11.85 -3.65 10.07
C THR A 328 10.97 -2.78 10.94
N THR A 329 9.92 -2.24 10.33
CA THR A 329 8.97 -1.34 10.96
C THR A 329 7.56 -1.86 10.74
N THR A 330 6.87 -2.18 11.83
CA THR A 330 5.45 -2.54 11.81
C THR A 330 4.62 -1.36 12.26
N ILE A 331 3.64 -0.98 11.44
CA ILE A 331 2.70 0.11 11.71
C ILE A 331 1.31 -0.49 11.78
N VAL A 332 0.66 -0.31 12.93
CA VAL A 332 -0.65 -0.87 13.27
C VAL A 332 -1.61 0.27 13.58
N GLY A 333 -2.80 0.24 13.00
CA GLY A 333 -3.87 1.16 13.39
C GLY A 333 -3.54 2.62 13.13
N ARG A 334 -4.18 3.53 13.87
CA ARG A 334 -4.09 4.99 13.67
C ARG A 334 -2.87 5.54 14.43
N VAL A 335 -1.90 6.15 13.73
CA VAL A 335 -0.58 6.49 14.32
C VAL A 335 -0.02 7.89 14.00
N GLY A 336 -0.60 8.62 13.05
CA GLY A 336 -0.04 9.80 12.40
C GLY A 336 -0.81 11.10 12.67
N ARG A 337 -0.14 12.25 12.53
CA ARG A 337 -0.66 13.57 12.93
C ARG A 337 -0.98 14.45 11.71
N GLY A 338 -2.18 14.38 11.13
CA GLY A 338 -2.77 15.53 10.42
C GLY A 338 -3.34 15.32 9.01
N ASP A 339 -4.18 16.29 8.63
CA ASP A 339 -4.70 16.55 7.29
C ASP A 339 -3.74 17.51 6.56
N ASP A 340 -3.10 17.04 5.52
CA ASP A 340 -2.29 17.87 4.61
C ASP A 340 -3.12 18.17 3.35
N LEU A 341 -3.41 19.45 3.13
CA LEU A 341 -4.28 19.95 2.06
C LEU A 341 -3.61 19.92 0.67
N ASP A 342 -2.29 19.73 0.58
CA ASP A 342 -1.52 19.79 -0.66
C ASP A 342 -1.28 18.42 -1.33
N LEU A 343 -1.87 17.33 -0.80
CA LEU A 343 -1.45 15.98 -1.13
C LEU A 343 -2.23 15.36 -2.30
N HIS A 344 -1.67 15.44 -3.51
CA HIS A 344 -1.93 14.47 -4.55
C HIS A 344 -1.28 13.11 -4.22
N GLY A 345 -1.94 12.36 -3.33
CA GLY A 345 -2.08 10.92 -3.51
C GLY A 345 -1.16 10.00 -2.70
N ILE A 346 -1.74 8.89 -2.30
CA ILE A 346 -1.24 7.86 -1.39
C ILE A 346 0.01 7.18 -1.99
N ALA A 347 1.11 6.86 -1.30
CA ALA A 347 2.21 6.07 -1.89
C ALA A 347 1.98 4.55 -1.69
N ARG A 348 2.77 3.68 -2.35
CA ARG A 348 2.68 2.23 -2.06
C ARG A 348 2.97 2.00 -0.59
N GLY A 349 2.05 1.31 0.08
CA GLY A 349 2.18 1.06 1.51
C GLY A 349 1.77 2.25 2.37
N ASP A 350 1.16 3.32 1.85
CA ASP A 350 0.52 4.36 2.66
C ASP A 350 -0.97 4.06 2.89
N SER A 351 -1.48 4.44 4.06
CA SER A 351 -2.90 4.40 4.40
C SER A 351 -3.36 5.75 4.95
N GLU A 352 -4.45 6.30 4.40
CA GLU A 352 -5.08 7.52 4.95
C GLU A 352 -5.48 7.33 6.42
N THR A 353 -5.91 6.12 6.75
CA THR A 353 -6.30 5.74 8.11
C THR A 353 -5.15 5.85 9.11
N TRP A 354 -3.89 5.74 8.69
CA TRP A 354 -2.76 5.96 9.60
C TRP A 354 -2.63 7.39 10.06
N ARG A 355 -2.92 8.37 9.20
CA ARG A 355 -2.60 9.80 9.43
C ARG A 355 -3.62 10.54 10.29
N ARG A 356 -4.74 9.88 10.60
CA ARG A 356 -5.81 10.45 11.42
C ARG A 356 -5.67 10.05 12.87
N LEU A 357 -5.05 10.90 13.69
CA LEU A 357 -5.10 10.76 15.14
C LEU A 357 -6.49 11.12 15.69
N PRO A 358 -7.11 10.27 16.52
CA PRO A 358 -8.17 10.68 17.44
C PRO A 358 -7.54 11.28 18.72
N ASP A 359 -8.36 11.83 19.62
CA ASP A 359 -7.94 12.24 20.97
C ASP A 359 -7.33 11.05 21.74
N ALA A 360 -6.00 10.94 21.72
CA ALA A 360 -5.25 9.81 22.25
C ALA A 360 -3.92 10.25 22.84
N PHE A 361 -3.41 9.48 23.80
CA PHE A 361 -2.09 9.71 24.39
C PHE A 361 -1.05 8.80 23.73
N ALA A 362 0.17 9.31 23.57
CA ALA A 362 1.29 8.50 23.10
C ALA A 362 2.08 7.96 24.30
N ALA A 363 2.33 6.65 24.33
CA ALA A 363 3.26 6.01 25.26
C ALA A 363 4.43 5.44 24.46
N GLN A 364 5.68 5.64 24.92
CA GLN A 364 6.87 5.31 24.14
C GLN A 364 7.99 4.72 24.99
N GLU A 365 8.79 3.85 24.37
CA GLU A 365 9.99 3.25 24.95
C GLU A 365 11.09 3.13 23.89
N ASP A 366 12.34 3.43 24.30
CA ASP A 366 13.51 3.56 23.45
C ASP A 366 14.63 2.59 23.82
N PHE A 367 15.24 1.99 22.80
CA PHE A 367 16.51 1.26 22.84
C PHE A 367 17.41 1.82 21.72
N ASP A 368 18.74 1.63 21.78
CA ASP A 368 19.70 2.19 20.81
C ASP A 368 19.35 1.96 19.31
N VAL A 369 18.56 0.92 18.98
CA VAL A 369 18.06 0.68 17.61
C VAL A 369 16.55 0.31 17.56
N ASN A 370 15.90 0.06 18.69
CA ASN A 370 14.50 -0.36 18.73
C ASN A 370 13.62 0.74 19.32
N ARG A 371 12.46 0.98 18.74
CA ARG A 371 11.50 1.95 19.25
C ARG A 371 10.09 1.39 19.22
N LEU A 372 9.37 1.59 20.32
CA LEU A 372 7.97 1.24 20.45
C LEU A 372 7.18 2.51 20.79
N ARG A 373 6.17 2.82 19.97
CA ARG A 373 5.20 3.87 20.26
C ARG A 373 3.79 3.33 20.20
N LEU A 374 3.01 3.59 21.23
CA LEU A 374 1.59 3.21 21.34
C LEU A 374 0.71 4.44 21.30
N LEU A 375 -0.44 4.30 20.65
CA LEU A 375 -1.52 5.28 20.67
C LEU A 375 -2.63 4.74 21.56
N VAL A 376 -2.72 5.30 22.75
CA VAL A 376 -3.55 4.83 23.86
C VAL A 376 -4.86 5.62 23.87
N GLY A 377 -5.95 4.94 23.55
CA GLY A 377 -7.31 5.48 23.66
C GLY A 377 -7.85 5.46 25.08
N ARG A 378 -9.15 5.69 25.23
CA ARG A 378 -9.83 5.64 26.55
C ARG A 378 -9.96 4.21 27.08
N GLN A 379 -10.32 3.27 26.21
CA GLN A 379 -10.54 1.85 26.55
C GLN A 379 -9.69 0.90 25.72
N THR A 380 -9.21 1.30 24.53
CA THR A 380 -8.52 0.41 23.59
C THR A 380 -7.21 1.05 23.10
N LEU A 381 -6.32 0.23 22.55
CA LEU A 381 -5.21 0.73 21.72
C LEU A 381 -5.73 1.10 20.34
N LEU A 382 -5.35 2.29 19.87
CA LEU A 382 -5.78 2.82 18.59
C LEU A 382 -4.75 2.54 17.49
N GLY A 383 -3.50 2.40 17.87
CA GLY A 383 -2.40 2.08 16.97
C GLY A 383 -1.08 1.87 17.70
N ALA A 384 -0.09 1.41 16.94
CA ALA A 384 1.27 1.21 17.40
C ALA A 384 2.29 1.32 16.26
N ILE A 385 3.50 1.78 16.57
CA ILE A 385 4.68 1.68 15.71
C ILE A 385 5.72 0.83 16.44
N VAL A 386 6.24 -0.18 15.75
CA VAL A 386 7.27 -1.10 16.25
C VAL A 386 8.45 -1.10 15.28
N MET A 387 9.51 -0.39 15.62
CA MET A 387 10.76 -0.31 14.87
C MET A 387 11.81 -1.22 15.48
N GLY A 388 12.45 -2.07 14.66
CA GLY A 388 13.47 -3.01 15.09
C GLY A 388 12.88 -4.31 15.65
N ASN A 389 12.95 -4.54 16.95
CA ASN A 389 12.51 -5.77 17.60
C ASN A 389 11.00 -6.00 17.42
N GLN A 390 10.65 -6.99 16.59
CA GLN A 390 9.27 -7.28 16.22
C GLN A 390 8.51 -8.17 17.22
N THR A 391 9.06 -8.47 18.41
CA THR A 391 8.44 -9.35 19.41
C THR A 391 7.00 -8.96 19.74
N LEU A 392 6.72 -7.66 19.85
CA LEU A 392 5.39 -7.13 20.21
C LEU A 392 4.50 -6.82 19.00
N SER A 393 4.98 -6.95 17.76
CA SER A 393 4.22 -6.63 16.54
C SER A 393 2.89 -7.40 16.45
N ARG A 394 2.94 -8.72 16.66
CA ARG A 394 1.75 -9.60 16.63
C ARG A 394 0.80 -9.36 17.80
N PRO A 395 1.26 -9.33 19.07
CA PRO A 395 0.42 -8.93 20.20
C PRO A 395 -0.31 -7.61 19.95
N LEU A 396 0.42 -6.55 19.56
CA LEU A 396 -0.16 -5.23 19.34
C LEU A 396 -1.16 -5.21 18.19
N HIS A 397 -0.86 -5.89 17.08
CA HIS A 397 -1.83 -6.07 16.00
C HIS A 397 -3.11 -6.74 16.50
N HIS A 398 -3.02 -7.78 17.33
CA HIS A 398 -4.20 -8.42 17.90
C HIS A 398 -4.99 -7.48 18.81
N LEU A 399 -4.32 -6.80 19.75
CA LEU A 399 -4.95 -5.89 20.69
C LEU A 399 -5.71 -4.76 19.97
N VAL A 400 -5.11 -4.18 18.93
CA VAL A 400 -5.73 -3.12 18.12
C VAL A 400 -6.85 -3.68 17.24
N SER A 401 -6.61 -4.76 16.48
CA SER A 401 -7.60 -5.32 15.55
C SER A 401 -8.85 -5.86 16.23
N ARG A 402 -8.73 -6.32 17.48
CA ARG A 402 -9.84 -6.86 18.27
C ARG A 402 -10.44 -5.86 19.25
N ASN A 403 -9.98 -4.61 19.28
CA ASN A 403 -10.44 -3.60 20.23
C ASN A 403 -10.41 -4.10 21.68
N ILE A 404 -9.33 -4.76 22.08
CA ILE A 404 -9.21 -5.34 23.43
C ILE A 404 -9.20 -4.23 24.48
N ASP A 405 -9.97 -4.41 25.56
CA ASP A 405 -10.03 -3.48 26.68
C ASP A 405 -8.70 -3.43 27.44
N ILE A 406 -8.01 -2.29 27.35
CA ILE A 406 -6.75 -2.00 28.04
C ILE A 406 -6.94 -1.16 29.31
N THR A 407 -8.18 -0.87 29.73
CA THR A 407 -8.46 -0.15 30.97
C THR A 407 -7.65 -0.67 32.18
N PRO A 408 -7.44 -1.99 32.35
CA PRO A 408 -6.63 -2.51 33.46
C PRO A 408 -5.16 -2.06 33.48
N ILE A 409 -4.57 -1.75 32.31
CA ILE A 409 -3.16 -1.36 32.18
C ILE A 409 -2.98 0.10 31.79
N ARG A 410 -4.08 0.80 31.47
CA ARG A 410 -4.03 2.15 30.88
C ARG A 410 -3.28 3.15 31.75
N SER A 411 -3.53 3.18 33.06
CA SER A 411 -2.84 4.12 33.96
C SER A 411 -1.33 3.90 34.00
N GLN A 412 -0.89 2.64 33.91
CA GLN A 412 0.52 2.25 33.90
C GLN A 412 1.20 2.68 32.60
N LEU A 413 0.53 2.50 31.46
CA LEU A 413 1.03 2.91 30.13
C LEU A 413 1.26 4.43 30.03
N LEU A 414 0.54 5.23 30.81
CA LEU A 414 0.60 6.70 30.75
C LEU A 414 1.61 7.31 31.73
N LEU A 415 2.29 6.50 32.53
CA LEU A 415 3.33 7.00 33.43
C LEU A 415 4.54 7.50 32.62
N PRO A 416 5.20 8.58 33.05
CA PRO A 416 6.49 8.98 32.49
C PRO A 416 7.50 7.81 32.60
N ASN A 417 8.19 7.50 31.51
CA ASN A 417 9.18 6.42 31.43
C ASN A 417 8.61 5.02 31.79
N ALA A 418 7.32 4.78 31.55
CA ALA A 418 6.75 3.45 31.72
C ALA A 418 7.51 2.41 30.88
N PRO A 419 7.80 1.20 31.41
CA PRO A 419 8.35 0.10 30.62
C PRO A 419 7.23 -0.49 29.74
N VAL A 420 6.89 0.24 28.68
CA VAL A 420 5.70 0.00 27.85
C VAL A 420 5.71 -1.42 27.27
N ALA A 421 6.86 -1.89 26.82
CA ALA A 421 7.04 -3.22 26.26
C ALA A 421 6.72 -4.32 27.29
N ASP A 422 7.23 -4.20 28.51
CA ASP A 422 7.00 -5.17 29.59
C ASP A 422 5.54 -5.19 30.03
N ILE A 423 4.91 -4.01 30.14
CA ILE A 423 3.49 -3.88 30.47
C ILE A 423 2.63 -4.59 29.43
N ILE A 424 2.88 -4.35 28.13
CA ILE A 424 2.15 -5.00 27.04
C ILE A 424 2.41 -6.51 27.01
N ALA A 425 3.66 -6.93 27.18
CA ALA A 425 4.03 -8.36 27.17
C ALA A 425 3.32 -9.13 28.30
N SER A 426 3.30 -8.56 29.49
CA SER A 426 2.63 -9.12 30.68
C SER A 426 1.13 -9.20 30.45
N PHE A 427 0.50 -8.09 30.04
CA PHE A 427 -0.93 -8.03 29.73
C PHE A 427 -1.34 -9.04 28.66
N TRP A 428 -0.55 -9.16 27.60
CA TRP A 428 -0.80 -10.11 26.52
C TRP A 428 -0.75 -11.56 26.98
N THR A 429 0.19 -11.89 27.86
CA THR A 429 0.35 -13.23 28.42
C THR A 429 -0.85 -13.60 29.30
N GLU A 430 -1.29 -12.67 30.16
CA GLU A 430 -2.50 -12.84 30.97
C GLU A 430 -3.77 -12.95 30.13
N TYR A 431 -3.90 -12.11 29.11
CA TYR A 431 -5.04 -12.14 28.17
C TYR A 431 -5.14 -13.49 27.46
N ARG A 432 -4.03 -14.00 26.90
CA ARG A 432 -4.01 -15.31 26.23
C ARG A 432 -4.38 -16.46 27.16
N THR A 433 -3.94 -16.39 28.41
CA THR A 433 -4.25 -17.42 29.41
C THR A 433 -5.75 -17.44 29.71
N ARG A 434 -6.36 -16.26 29.93
CA ARG A 434 -7.81 -16.11 30.14
C ARG A 434 -8.62 -16.58 28.93
N GLU A 435 -8.22 -16.19 27.72
CA GLU A 435 -8.87 -16.65 26.48
C GLU A 435 -8.84 -18.17 26.32
N ALA A 436 -7.71 -18.80 26.65
CA ALA A 436 -7.57 -20.26 26.58
C ALA A 436 -8.48 -20.97 27.59
N LEU A 437 -8.60 -20.43 28.81
CA LEU A 437 -9.50 -20.95 29.85
C LEU A 437 -10.96 -20.81 29.43
N CYS A 438 -11.39 -19.64 28.95
CA CYS A 438 -12.75 -19.44 28.43
C CYS A 438 -13.08 -20.41 27.29
N LYS A 439 -12.16 -20.62 26.34
CA LYS A 439 -12.37 -21.59 25.24
C LYS A 439 -12.50 -23.02 25.76
N ALA A 440 -11.70 -23.42 26.75
CA ALA A 440 -11.81 -24.75 27.36
C ALA A 440 -13.14 -24.96 28.12
N GLU A 441 -13.64 -23.93 28.80
CA GLU A 441 -14.95 -23.96 29.47
C GLU A 441 -16.11 -24.01 28.47
N THR A 442 -16.01 -23.28 27.35
CA THR A 442 -17.07 -23.26 26.32
C THR A 442 -17.19 -24.61 25.60
N VAL A 443 -16.07 -25.30 25.36
CA VAL A 443 -16.04 -26.67 24.80
C VAL A 443 -16.64 -27.69 25.77
N ASN A 444 -16.43 -27.52 27.09
CA ASN A 444 -17.01 -28.40 28.10
C ASN A 444 -18.50 -28.14 28.37
N SER A 445 -19.03 -26.94 28.08
CA SER A 445 -20.46 -26.63 28.19
C SER A 445 -21.29 -27.07 26.98
N GLY A 446 -20.67 -27.48 25.86
CA GLY A 446 -21.36 -28.00 24.66
C GLY A 446 -21.72 -29.49 24.71
N TRP A 447 -21.41 -30.17 25.82
CA TRP A 447 -21.72 -31.59 26.08
C TRP A 447 -22.59 -31.75 27.33
N ARG A 448 -23.61 -30.91 27.51
CA ARG A 448 -24.67 -31.12 28.50
C ARG A 448 -26.05 -31.02 27.90
#